data_AF-A0A533VH97-F1
#
_entry.id   AF-A0A533VH97-F1
#
_cell.length_a   1.000
_cell.length_b   1.000
_cell.length_c   1.000
_cell.angle_alpha   90.00
_cell.angle_beta   90.00
_cell.angle_gamma   90.00
#
_symmetry.space_group_name_H-M   'P 1'
#
loop_
_entity.id
_entity.type
_entity.pdbx_description
1 polymer ?
#
loop_
_entity_poly.entity_id
_entity_poly.type
_entity_poly.pdbx_seq_one_letter_code
_entity_poly.pdbx_strand_id
1 'polypeptide(L)'
;MKIEKNSRYLLAYCTLAGLLSSIVISGSLFSLDLISKTPFGTFFAVIGSSLGFYDSNTSPYVGLLLHFASGTVAGNLLGQGALFWNRLVPFRIKRGTI
;
A
#
# COMPACT_ATOMS: atom_id res chain seq x y z
N MET A 1 -10.98 -24.32 -16.82
CA MET A 1 -11.49 -22.97 -16.49
C MET A 1 -11.97 -22.90 -15.03
N LYS A 2 -11.07 -22.88 -14.04
CA LYS A 2 -11.43 -22.73 -12.60
C LYS A 2 -10.41 -21.90 -11.79
N ILE A 3 -9.25 -21.59 -12.38
CA ILE A 3 -8.18 -20.79 -11.75
C ILE A 3 -8.44 -19.29 -11.94
N GLU A 4 -8.97 -18.87 -13.10
CA GLU A 4 -9.19 -17.45 -13.42
C GLU A 4 -10.17 -16.72 -12.49
N LYS A 5 -11.17 -17.44 -11.96
CA LYS A 5 -12.12 -16.83 -11.03
C LYS A 5 -11.44 -16.54 -9.68
N ASN A 6 -10.48 -17.37 -9.26
CA ASN A 6 -9.81 -17.27 -7.96
C ASN A 6 -8.65 -16.26 -7.99
N SER A 7 -7.94 -16.14 -9.12
CA SER A 7 -6.84 -15.19 -9.28
C SER A 7 -7.28 -13.73 -9.19
N ARG A 8 -8.45 -13.38 -9.74
CA ARG A 8 -9.00 -12.02 -9.66
C ARG A 8 -9.34 -11.62 -8.22
N TYR A 9 -9.93 -12.52 -7.44
CA TYR A 9 -10.21 -12.27 -6.02
C TYR A 9 -8.93 -12.14 -5.19
N LEU A 10 -7.91 -12.95 -5.48
CA LEU A 10 -6.61 -12.84 -4.82
C LEU A 10 -5.94 -11.49 -5.14
N LEU A 11 -5.93 -11.07 -6.41
CA LEU A 11 -5.40 -9.76 -6.80
C LEU A 11 -6.15 -8.62 -6.10
N ALA A 12 -7.48 -8.67 -6.09
CA ALA A 12 -8.31 -7.66 -5.44
C ALA A 12 -8.03 -7.61 -3.93
N TYR A 13 -7.91 -8.78 -3.28
CA TYR A 13 -7.55 -8.88 -1.88
C TYR A 13 -6.17 -8.28 -1.58
N CYS A 14 -5.14 -8.65 -2.34
CA CYS A 14 -3.79 -8.11 -2.13
C CYS A 14 -3.70 -6.60 -2.43
N THR A 15 -4.44 -6.12 -3.44
CA THR A 15 -4.53 -4.68 -3.77
C THR A 15 -5.17 -3.91 -2.61
N LEU A 16 -6.29 -4.40 -2.09
CA LEU A 16 -6.99 -3.79 -0.95
C LEU A 16 -6.17 -3.88 0.33
N ALA A 17 -5.48 -5.00 0.57
CA ALA A 17 -4.55 -5.15 1.68
C ALA A 17 -3.39 -4.15 1.59
N GLY A 18 -2.86 -3.90 0.39
CA GLY A 18 -1.83 -2.88 0.15
C GLY A 18 -2.31 -1.46 0.49
N LEU A 19 -3.52 -1.11 0.05
CA LEU A 19 -4.14 0.17 0.40
C LEU A 19 -4.35 0.29 1.92
N LEU A 20 -4.97 -0.70 2.56
CA LEU A 20 -5.20 -0.68 4.01
C LEU A 20 -3.89 -0.60 4.80
N SER A 21 -2.87 -1.34 4.37
CA SER A 21 -1.54 -1.27 4.97
C SER A 21 -0.97 0.15 4.88
N SER A 22 -1.05 0.80 3.72
CA SER A 22 -0.59 2.19 3.56
C SER A 22 -1.36 3.20 4.43
N ILE A 23 -2.66 2.98 4.68
CA ILE A 23 -3.46 3.79 5.61
C ILE A 23 -2.95 3.61 7.06
N VAL A 24 -2.73 2.37 7.49
CA VAL A 24 -2.25 2.05 8.85
C VAL A 24 -0.83 2.60 9.06
N ILE A 25 0.06 2.42 8.09
CA ILE A 25 1.41 2.98 8.12
C ILE A 25 1.35 4.50 8.18
N SER A 26 0.45 5.14 7.44
CA SER A 26 0.28 6.59 7.51
C SER A 26 -0.16 7.07 8.89
N GLY A 27 -1.10 6.38 9.52
CA GLY A 27 -1.48 6.66 10.91
C GLY A 27 -0.31 6.53 11.90
N SER A 28 0.55 5.54 11.67
CA SER A 28 1.77 5.34 12.46
C SER A 28 2.78 6.47 12.25
N LEU A 29 2.97 6.94 11.01
CA LEU A 29 3.84 8.06 10.69
C LEU A 29 3.34 9.37 11.30
N PHE A 30 2.03 9.64 11.29
CA PHE A 30 1.46 10.78 12.01
C PHE A 30 1.66 10.69 13.52
N SER A 31 1.61 9.48 14.09
CA SER A 31 1.91 9.27 15.51
C SER A 31 3.37 9.56 15.82
N LEU A 32 4.28 9.22 14.92
CA LEU A 32 5.69 9.59 15.04
C LEU A 32 5.89 11.10 14.97
N ASP A 33 5.17 11.80 14.09
CA ASP A 33 5.25 13.27 14.03
C ASP A 33 4.89 13.91 15.39
N LEU A 34 3.85 13.39 16.05
CA LEU A 34 3.42 13.86 17.36
C LEU A 34 4.49 13.61 18.45
N ILE A 35 5.11 12.42 18.46
CA ILE A 35 6.15 12.06 19.43
C ILE A 35 7.42 12.89 19.19
N SER A 36 7.78 13.09 17.92
CA SER A 36 8.98 13.83 17.50
C SER A 36 8.82 15.35 17.55
N LYS A 37 7.62 15.86 17.85
CA LYS A 37 7.28 17.30 17.82
C LYS A 37 7.58 17.94 16.45
N THR A 38 7.43 17.16 15.38
CA THR A 38 7.51 17.65 14.00
C THR A 38 6.12 18.04 13.50
N PRO A 39 6.03 18.92 12.49
CA PRO A 39 4.75 19.22 11.85
C PRO A 39 4.06 17.94 11.35
N PHE A 40 2.73 17.88 11.45
CA PHE A 40 1.99 16.71 10.97
C PHE A 40 2.18 16.51 9.47
N GLY A 41 2.49 15.28 9.08
CA GLY A 41 2.66 14.89 7.69
C GLY A 41 4.01 15.29 7.12
N THR A 42 5.03 15.49 7.97
CA THR A 42 6.38 15.88 7.51
C THR A 42 6.94 14.86 6.53
N PHE A 43 6.78 13.56 6.80
CA PHE A 43 7.19 12.51 5.86
C PHE A 43 6.53 12.65 4.49
N PHE A 44 5.22 12.93 4.46
CA PHE A 44 4.49 13.11 3.21
C PHE A 44 4.86 14.43 2.52
N ALA A 45 5.17 15.49 3.27
CA ALA A 45 5.66 16.74 2.72
C ALA A 45 6.99 16.54 1.97
N VAL A 46 7.88 15.69 2.46
CA VAL A 46 9.13 15.36 1.76
C VAL A 46 8.83 14.66 0.41
N ILE A 47 7.86 13.75 0.40
CA ILE A 47 7.42 13.09 -0.84
C ILE A 47 6.83 14.10 -1.83
N GLY A 48 5.90 14.95 -1.38
CA GLY A 48 5.27 15.97 -2.23
C GLY A 48 6.28 16.98 -2.77
N SER A 49 7.24 17.40 -1.95
CA SER A 49 8.31 18.33 -2.35
C SER A 49 9.24 17.70 -3.38
N SER A 50 9.47 16.39 -3.29
CA SER A 50 10.23 15.63 -4.29
C SER A 50 9.51 15.55 -5.63
N LEU A 51 8.17 15.72 -5.65
CA LEU A 51 7.36 15.81 -6.87
C LEU A 51 7.18 17.25 -7.38
N GLY A 52 7.83 18.24 -6.74
CA GLY A 52 7.77 19.65 -7.14
C GLY A 52 6.70 20.50 -6.43
N PHE A 53 6.03 19.96 -5.40
CA PHE A 53 5.08 20.72 -4.58
C PHE A 53 5.77 21.22 -3.32
N TYR A 54 6.12 22.50 -3.27
CA TYR A 54 6.90 23.07 -2.15
C TYR A 54 6.03 23.74 -1.07
N ASP A 55 4.75 23.98 -1.35
CA ASP A 55 3.84 24.61 -0.39
C ASP A 55 3.52 23.66 0.77
N SER A 56 3.58 24.18 2.00
CA SER A 56 3.30 23.43 3.23
C SER A 56 1.88 22.88 3.31
N ASN A 57 0.95 23.46 2.54
CA ASN A 57 -0.43 22.99 2.47
C ASN A 57 -0.58 21.83 1.48
N THR A 58 -0.08 21.97 0.25
CA THR A 58 -0.32 21.01 -0.83
C THR A 58 0.60 19.79 -0.77
N SER A 59 1.87 20.02 -0.41
CA SER A 59 2.92 19.00 -0.44
C SER A 59 2.58 17.74 0.37
N PRO A 60 2.12 17.84 1.65
CA PRO A 60 1.79 16.67 2.45
C PRO A 60 0.62 15.86 1.86
N TYR A 61 -0.41 16.50 1.30
CA TYR A 61 -1.54 15.79 0.72
C TYR A 61 -1.16 15.05 -0.56
N VAL A 62 -0.34 15.65 -1.42
CA VAL A 62 0.18 14.98 -2.62
C VAL A 62 1.05 13.78 -2.24
N GLY A 63 1.93 13.94 -1.24
CA GLY A 63 2.74 12.83 -0.75
C GLY A 63 1.93 11.70 -0.12
N LEU A 64 0.87 12.03 0.62
CA LEU A 64 -0.04 11.04 1.21
C LEU A 64 -0.82 10.28 0.12
N LEU A 65 -1.32 11.00 -0.89
CA LEU A 65 -1.98 10.40 -2.05
C LEU A 65 -1.03 9.42 -2.76
N LEU A 66 0.22 9.82 -3.00
CA LEU A 66 1.23 8.96 -3.62
C LEU A 66 1.55 7.75 -2.75
N HIS A 67 1.59 7.91 -1.42
CA HIS A 67 1.80 6.80 -0.50
C HIS A 67 0.66 5.77 -0.59
N PHE A 68 -0.59 6.20 -0.68
CA PHE A 68 -1.72 5.29 -0.90
C PHE A 68 -1.68 4.63 -2.28
N ALA A 69 -1.35 5.38 -3.32
CA ALA A 69 -1.23 4.85 -4.66
C ALA A 69 -0.12 3.79 -4.74
N SER A 70 1.06 4.08 -4.19
CA SER A 70 2.19 3.15 -4.14
C SER A 70 1.90 1.92 -3.29
N GLY A 71 1.23 2.06 -2.14
CA GLY A 71 0.77 0.93 -1.33
C GLY A 71 -0.21 0.03 -2.07
N THR A 72 -1.16 0.62 -2.81
CA THR A 72 -2.12 -0.10 -3.65
C THR A 72 -1.41 -0.88 -4.77
N VAL A 73 -0.48 -0.23 -5.48
CA VAL A 73 0.31 -0.85 -6.56
C VAL A 73 1.20 -1.96 -6.00
N ALA A 74 1.88 -1.73 -4.88
CA ALA A 74 2.71 -2.73 -4.22
C ALA A 74 1.90 -3.98 -3.82
N GLY A 75 0.72 -3.78 -3.24
CA GLY A 75 -0.22 -4.87 -2.92
C GLY A 75 -0.63 -5.66 -4.16
N ASN A 76 -0.94 -4.97 -5.26
CA ASN A 76 -1.26 -5.62 -6.53
C ASN A 76 -0.08 -6.44 -7.10
N LEU A 77 1.12 -5.85 -7.12
CA LEU A 77 2.34 -6.51 -7.58
C LEU A 77 2.67 -7.77 -6.75
N LEU A 78 2.46 -7.73 -5.43
CA LEU A 78 2.58 -8.91 -4.57
C LEU A 78 1.55 -9.98 -4.95
N GLY A 79 0.30 -9.60 -5.23
CA GLY A 79 -0.73 -10.53 -5.71
C GLY A 79 -0.36 -11.19 -7.05
N GLN A 80 0.18 -10.41 -8.00
CA GLN A 80 0.67 -10.94 -9.27
C GLN A 80 1.89 -11.85 -9.08
N GLY A 81 2.84 -11.46 -8.24
CA GLY A 81 4.00 -12.26 -7.88
C GLY A 81 3.61 -13.58 -7.21
N ALA A 82 2.60 -13.57 -6.35
CA ALA A 82 2.06 -14.77 -5.73
C ALA A 82 1.46 -15.74 -6.75
N LEU A 83 0.77 -15.24 -7.79
CA LEU A 83 0.24 -16.07 -8.87
C LEU A 83 1.32 -16.60 -9.80
N PHE A 84 2.31 -15.77 -10.14
CA PHE A 84 3.40 -16.14 -11.04
C PHE A 84 4.35 -17.14 -10.37
N TRP A 85 4.66 -16.94 -9.09
CA TRP A 85 5.62 -17.73 -8.33
C TRP A 85 4.95 -18.49 -7.18
N ASN A 86 4.10 -19.45 -7.55
CA ASN A 86 3.37 -20.34 -6.62
C ASN A 86 4.24 -21.12 -5.62
N ARG A 87 5.59 -21.08 -5.74
CA ARG A 87 6.57 -21.72 -4.85
C ARG A 87 7.09 -20.83 -3.72
N LEU A 88 6.93 -19.50 -3.79
CA LEU A 88 7.46 -18.55 -2.77
C LEU A 88 6.41 -18.21 -1.70
N VAL A 89 5.14 -18.48 -1.97
CA VAL A 89 4.07 -18.30 -0.99
C VAL A 89 4.02 -19.56 -0.12
N PRO A 90 4.34 -19.48 1.19
CA PRO A 90 4.36 -20.64 2.08
C PRO A 90 2.96 -21.23 2.29
N PHE A 91 1.92 -20.48 1.94
CA PHE A 91 0.58 -21.02 1.80
C PHE A 91 0.50 -21.81 0.50
N ARG A 92 0.69 -23.14 0.59
CA ARG A 92 -0.09 -24.03 -0.28
C ARG A 92 -1.52 -23.53 -0.17
N ILE A 93 -2.04 -22.86 -1.20
CA ILE A 93 -3.47 -22.54 -1.32
C ILE A 93 -4.15 -23.89 -1.49
N LYS A 94 -4.27 -24.66 -0.40
CA LYS A 94 -5.19 -25.78 -0.29
C LYS A 94 -6.54 -25.12 -0.37
N ARG A 95 -7.06 -25.11 -1.59
CA ARG A 95 -8.47 -24.97 -1.97
C ARG A 95 -9.34 -25.20 -0.73
N GLY A 96 -9.85 -24.13 -0.13
CA GLY A 96 -10.99 -24.22 0.76
C GLY A 96 -12.14 -24.78 -0.08
N THR A 97 -12.38 -26.07 0.04
CA THR A 97 -13.69 -26.66 -0.22
C THR A 97 -14.61 -26.08 0.85
N ILE A 98 -15.30 -25.02 0.49
CA ILE A 98 -16.68 -24.83 0.93
C ILE A 98 -17.51 -25.80 0.08
#